data_AF-A0A7S3U0F2-F1
#
_entry.id   AF-A0A7S3U0F2-F1
#
_cell.length_a   1.000
_cell.length_b   1.000
_cell.length_c   1.000
_cell.angle_alpha   90.00
_cell.angle_beta   90.00
_cell.angle_gamma   90.00
#
_symmetry.space_group_name_H-M   'P 1'
#
loop_
_entity.id
_entity.type
_entity.pdbx_description
1 polymer ?
#
loop_
_entity_poly.entity_id
_entity_poly.type
_entity_poly.pdbx_seq_one_letter_code
_entity_poly.pdbx_strand_id
1 'polypeptide(L)'
;MRDDDPECAFAVRIVKLEPARTPPVQGLDPTHSPLTGRKIRHAPVMRVFGSTPRGQTACVHMHEAFPHLLVPGPHWLASAPDERVAAFRRRVADSLDAALAHREDERAAER
;
A
#
# COMPACT_ATOMS: atom_id res chain seq x y z
N MET A 1 16.95 14.04 22.61
CA MET A 1 16.38 14.85 21.52
C MET A 1 14.88 14.64 21.63
N ARG A 2 14.11 15.66 22.02
CA ARG A 2 12.67 15.52 22.23
C ARG A 2 11.99 15.67 20.87
N ASP A 3 11.02 14.81 20.57
CA ASP A 3 10.30 14.80 19.29
C ASP A 3 9.43 16.06 19.04
N ASP A 4 9.28 16.94 20.04
CA ASP A 4 8.41 18.14 20.02
C ASP A 4 9.12 19.46 19.67
N ASP A 5 10.37 19.44 19.18
CA ASP A 5 11.05 20.66 18.74
C ASP A 5 10.81 20.91 17.22
N PRO A 6 10.03 21.94 16.84
CA PRO A 6 9.72 22.23 15.44
C PRO A 6 10.96 22.62 14.61
N GLU A 7 12.05 23.05 15.23
CA GLU A 7 13.32 23.31 14.53
C GLU A 7 14.09 22.02 14.19
N CYS A 8 13.67 20.86 14.72
CA CYS A 8 14.32 19.57 14.52
C CYS A 8 13.66 18.69 13.45
N ALA A 9 12.62 19.17 12.76
CA ALA A 9 11.91 18.39 11.76
C ALA A 9 12.66 18.32 10.43
N PHE A 10 12.80 17.10 9.87
CA PHE A 10 13.23 16.93 8.49
C PHE A 10 12.11 17.42 7.54
N ALA A 11 12.41 18.42 6.73
CA ALA A 11 11.45 19.03 5.81
C ALA A 11 11.93 18.94 4.34
N VAL A 12 10.99 18.65 3.44
CA VAL A 12 11.21 18.63 1.99
C VAL A 12 10.05 19.31 1.30
N ARG A 13 10.33 20.33 0.48
CA ARG A 13 9.34 20.94 -0.42
C ARG A 13 9.07 19.98 -1.58
N ILE A 14 7.82 19.56 -1.75
CA ILE A 14 7.41 18.64 -2.81
C ILE A 14 7.43 19.36 -4.16
N VAL A 15 8.17 18.81 -5.12
CA VAL A 15 8.21 19.26 -6.52
C VAL A 15 7.53 18.23 -7.42
N LYS A 16 7.77 16.94 -7.18
CA LYS A 16 7.16 15.85 -7.94
C LYS A 16 6.85 14.67 -7.03
N LEU A 17 5.70 14.05 -7.24
CA LEU A 17 5.34 12.75 -6.68
C LEU A 17 5.31 11.74 -7.82
N GLU A 18 5.93 10.57 -7.61
CA GLU A 18 5.95 9.50 -8.60
C GLU A 18 5.63 8.16 -7.93
N PRO A 19 4.55 7.48 -8.33
CA PRO A 19 4.28 6.14 -7.87
C PRO A 19 5.25 5.14 -8.52
N ALA A 20 5.85 4.29 -7.71
CA ALA A 20 6.71 3.21 -8.16
C ALA A 20 6.21 1.86 -7.61
N ARG A 21 6.46 0.79 -8.37
CA ARG A 21 6.29 -0.59 -7.90
C ARG A 21 7.66 -1.18 -7.69
N THR A 22 7.99 -1.52 -6.46
CA THR A 22 9.29 -2.10 -6.10
C THR A 22 9.07 -3.39 -5.31
N PRO A 23 10.05 -4.31 -5.25
CA PRO A 23 10.01 -5.39 -4.28
C PRO A 23 9.85 -4.83 -2.85
N PRO A 24 9.06 -5.48 -1.97
CA PRO A 24 8.88 -5.02 -0.61
C PRO A 24 10.19 -5.08 0.17
N VAL A 25 10.49 -4.02 0.94
CA VAL A 25 11.68 -3.93 1.79
C VAL A 25 11.31 -4.39 3.21
N GLN A 26 12.02 -5.40 3.73
CA GLN A 26 11.77 -5.91 5.07
C GLN A 26 11.98 -4.80 6.12
N GLY A 27 10.98 -4.60 6.98
CA GLY A 27 10.99 -3.56 8.02
C GLY A 27 10.43 -2.21 7.56
N LEU A 28 10.21 -2.01 6.26
CA LEU A 28 9.55 -0.82 5.70
C LEU A 28 8.24 -1.13 4.99
N ASP A 29 8.09 -2.34 4.44
CA ASP A 29 6.88 -2.79 3.75
C ASP A 29 6.39 -4.14 4.31
N PRO A 30 5.08 -4.43 4.21
CA PRO A 30 4.57 -5.78 4.42
C PRO A 30 5.12 -6.73 3.35
N THR A 31 5.71 -7.83 3.77
CA THR A 31 6.26 -8.87 2.87
C THR A 31 5.24 -9.95 2.53
N HIS A 32 4.18 -10.06 3.32
CA HIS A 32 3.08 -11.02 3.15
C HIS A 32 1.75 -10.29 3.34
N SER A 33 0.74 -10.72 2.57
CA SER A 33 -0.61 -10.19 2.68
C SER A 33 -1.21 -10.55 4.03
N PRO A 34 -1.73 -9.59 4.82
CA PRO A 34 -2.41 -9.90 6.08
C PRO A 34 -3.76 -10.60 5.86
N LEU A 35 -4.32 -10.55 4.65
CA LEU A 35 -5.61 -11.14 4.32
C LEU A 35 -5.49 -12.59 3.85
N THR A 36 -4.47 -12.87 3.03
CA THR A 36 -4.32 -14.18 2.35
C THR A 36 -3.07 -14.93 2.77
N GLY A 37 -2.15 -14.31 3.51
CA GLY A 37 -0.86 -14.89 3.91
C GLY A 37 0.13 -15.07 2.76
N ARG A 38 -0.24 -14.71 1.51
CA ARG A 38 0.60 -14.89 0.33
C ARG A 38 1.72 -13.85 0.29
N LYS A 39 2.87 -14.22 -0.28
CA LYS A 39 4.00 -13.31 -0.47
C LYS A 39 3.63 -12.14 -1.39
N ILE A 40 3.92 -10.92 -0.95
CA ILE A 40 3.76 -9.72 -1.76
C ILE A 40 4.94 -9.62 -2.73
N ARG A 41 4.66 -9.56 -4.04
CA ARG A 41 5.69 -9.46 -5.09
C ARG A 41 6.18 -8.03 -5.28
N HIS A 42 5.26 -7.07 -5.18
CA HIS A 42 5.54 -5.65 -5.34
C HIS A 42 4.75 -4.84 -4.31
N ALA A 43 5.40 -3.86 -3.71
CA ALA A 43 4.80 -2.86 -2.84
C ALA A 43 4.72 -1.51 -3.57
N PRO A 44 3.66 -0.71 -3.34
CA PRO A 44 3.60 0.66 -3.81
C PRO A 44 4.53 1.54 -2.97
N VAL A 45 5.47 2.21 -3.63
CA VAL A 45 6.31 3.24 -3.01
C VAL A 45 6.02 4.57 -3.69
N MET A 46 5.78 5.59 -2.88
CA MET A 46 5.63 6.96 -3.39
C MET A 46 6.96 7.69 -3.28
N ARG A 47 7.53 8.08 -4.44
CA ARG A 47 8.78 8.83 -4.50
C ARG A 47 8.47 10.32 -4.49
N VAL A 48 9.00 11.02 -3.49
CA VAL A 48 8.86 12.47 -3.34
C VAL A 48 10.18 13.13 -3.75
N PHE A 49 10.16 13.85 -4.86
CA PHE A 49 11.27 14.66 -5.30
C PHE A 49 11.07 16.10 -4.88
N GLY A 50 12.11 16.71 -4.35
CA GLY A 50 12.00 18.02 -3.76
C GLY A 50 13.31 18.66 -3.36
N SER A 51 13.22 19.70 -2.54
CA SER A 51 14.37 20.36 -1.95
C SER A 51 14.19 20.57 -0.44
N THR A 52 15.25 20.40 0.33
CA THR A 52 15.28 20.78 1.75
C THR A 52 15.21 22.32 1.90
N PRO A 53 14.95 22.87 3.10
CA PRO A 53 15.00 24.32 3.34
C PRO A 53 16.35 24.96 2.99
N ARG A 54 17.43 24.17 3.03
CA ARG A 54 18.78 24.62 2.67
C ARG A 54 19.09 24.45 1.17
N GLY A 55 18.11 24.08 0.36
CA GLY A 55 18.23 24.02 -1.10
C GLY A 55 18.83 22.72 -1.67
N GLN A 56 19.12 21.72 -0.84
CA GLN A 56 19.63 20.44 -1.34
C GLN A 56 18.51 19.64 -2.01
N THR A 57 18.78 19.02 -3.16
CA THR A 57 17.84 18.11 -3.81
C THR A 57 17.67 16.85 -2.97
N ALA A 58 16.42 16.41 -2.78
CA ALA A 58 16.07 15.22 -2.02
C ALA A 58 15.13 14.31 -2.82
N CYS A 59 15.30 12.99 -2.67
CA CYS A 59 14.36 11.97 -3.10
C CYS A 59 13.99 11.14 -1.87
N VAL A 60 12.74 11.24 -1.41
CA VAL A 60 12.23 10.51 -0.25
C VAL A 60 11.34 9.37 -0.73
N HIS A 61 11.52 8.17 -0.17
CA HIS A 61 10.68 7.02 -0.45
C HIS A 61 9.69 6.85 0.70
N MET A 62 8.41 7.04 0.42
CA MET A 62 7.33 6.75 1.35
C MET A 62 6.83 5.32 1.09
N HIS A 63 7.00 4.47 2.09
CA HIS A 63 6.54 3.09 2.12
C HIS A 63 5.13 2.98 2.71
N GLU A 64 4.49 1.83 2.53
CA GLU A 64 3.15 1.51 3.06
C GLU A 64 1.98 2.39 2.57
N ALA A 65 2.17 3.15 1.49
CA ALA A 65 1.11 3.95 0.86
C ALA A 65 0.18 3.09 -0.03
N PHE A 66 -0.46 2.06 0.55
CA PHE A 66 -1.34 1.14 -0.16
C PHE A 66 -2.69 1.80 -0.53
N PRO A 67 -3.05 1.87 -1.82
CA PRO A 67 -4.37 2.35 -2.23
C PRO A 67 -5.48 1.45 -1.68
N HIS A 68 -6.59 2.06 -1.25
CA HIS A 68 -7.77 1.35 -0.79
C HIS A 68 -9.04 1.94 -1.40
N LEU A 69 -10.08 1.10 -1.46
CA LEU A 69 -11.41 1.47 -1.88
C LEU A 69 -12.42 0.88 -0.89
N LEU A 70 -13.52 1.59 -0.67
CA LEU A 70 -14.62 1.12 0.16
C LEU A 70 -15.75 0.64 -0.74
N VAL A 71 -16.29 -0.54 -0.42
CA VAL A 71 -17.47 -1.09 -1.10
C VAL A 71 -18.59 -1.30 -0.09
N PRO A 72 -19.86 -1.15 -0.51
CA PRO A 72 -20.99 -1.51 0.34
C PRO A 72 -20.88 -2.98 0.79
N GLY A 73 -20.88 -3.18 2.10
CA GLY A 73 -20.88 -4.51 2.71
C GLY A 73 -22.30 -5.03 2.94
N PRO A 74 -22.45 -6.33 3.18
CA PRO A 74 -23.74 -6.87 3.59
C PRO A 74 -24.11 -6.36 4.98
N HIS A 75 -25.39 -6.09 5.21
CA HIS A 75 -25.91 -5.51 6.46
C HIS A 75 -25.53 -6.31 7.72
N TRP A 76 -25.38 -7.63 7.60
CA TRP A 76 -25.01 -8.50 8.72
C TRP A 76 -23.58 -8.27 9.24
N LEU A 77 -22.70 -7.63 8.46
CA LEU A 77 -21.29 -7.44 8.83
C LEU A 77 -21.14 -6.58 10.09
N ALA A 78 -22.07 -5.66 10.34
CA ALA A 78 -22.06 -4.75 11.49
C ALA A 78 -22.30 -5.45 12.84
N SER A 79 -22.87 -6.66 12.84
CA SER A 79 -23.21 -7.40 14.06
C SER A 79 -22.60 -8.81 14.09
N ALA A 80 -21.71 -9.12 13.15
CA ALA A 80 -21.09 -10.43 13.05
C ALA A 80 -19.93 -10.59 14.04
N PRO A 81 -19.71 -11.79 14.59
CA PRO A 81 -18.49 -12.11 15.33
C PRO A 81 -17.23 -11.94 14.46
N ASP A 82 -16.11 -11.60 15.09
CA ASP A 82 -14.84 -11.30 14.42
C ASP A 82 -14.38 -12.42 13.46
N GLU A 83 -14.56 -13.69 13.86
CA GLU A 83 -14.23 -14.85 13.04
C GLU A 83 -14.99 -14.88 11.71
N ARG A 84 -16.28 -14.49 11.72
CA ARG A 84 -17.14 -14.47 10.54
C ARG A 84 -16.80 -13.28 9.65
N VAL A 85 -16.44 -12.15 10.25
CA VAL A 85 -15.90 -10.98 9.53
C VAL A 85 -14.57 -11.34 8.86
N ALA A 86 -13.67 -12.02 9.56
CA ALA A 86 -12.37 -12.44 9.03
C ALA A 86 -12.52 -13.45 7.88
N ALA A 87 -13.40 -14.44 8.02
CA ALA A 87 -13.72 -15.39 6.97
C ALA A 87 -14.29 -14.71 5.71
N PHE A 88 -15.17 -13.71 5.90
CA PHE A 88 -15.70 -12.92 4.79
C PHE A 88 -14.63 -12.10 4.09
N ARG A 89 -13.79 -11.38 4.83
CA ARG A 89 -12.67 -10.60 4.28
C ARG A 89 -11.73 -11.47 3.46
N ARG A 90 -11.38 -12.66 3.96
CA ARG A 90 -10.52 -13.62 3.26
C ARG A 90 -11.16 -14.09 1.96
N ARG A 91 -12.44 -14.49 2.00
CA ARG A 91 -13.15 -14.93 0.79
C ARG A 91 -13.23 -13.83 -0.27
N VAL A 92 -13.47 -12.58 0.14
CA VAL A 92 -13.47 -11.44 -0.77
C VAL A 92 -12.07 -11.23 -1.37
N ALA A 93 -11.01 -11.27 -0.55
CA ALA A 93 -9.64 -11.14 -1.01
C ALA A 93 -9.27 -12.24 -2.02
N ASP A 94 -9.59 -13.51 -1.71
CA ASP A 94 -9.31 -14.64 -2.60
C ASP A 94 -10.05 -14.53 -3.94
N SER A 95 -11.32 -14.09 -3.92
CA SER A 95 -12.12 -13.87 -5.12
C SER A 95 -11.56 -12.74 -5.99
N LEU A 96 -11.15 -11.63 -5.37
CA LEU A 96 -10.52 -10.51 -6.08
C LEU A 96 -9.19 -10.91 -6.71
N ASP A 97 -8.34 -11.63 -5.98
CA ASP A 97 -7.07 -12.13 -6.49
C ASP A 97 -7.27 -13.05 -7.70
N ALA A 98 -8.23 -13.97 -7.64
CA ALA A 98 -8.55 -14.88 -8.75
C ALA A 98 -9.08 -14.12 -9.97
N ALA A 99 -9.98 -13.15 -9.76
CA ALA A 99 -10.54 -12.34 -10.84
C ALA A 99 -9.47 -11.46 -11.53
N LEU A 100 -8.52 -10.91 -10.75
CA LEU A 100 -7.42 -10.13 -11.31
C LEU A 100 -6.43 -10.99 -12.10
N ALA A 101 -6.09 -12.18 -11.60
CA ALA A 101 -5.20 -13.10 -12.31
C ALA A 101 -5.76 -13.50 -13.69
N HIS A 102 -7.05 -13.84 -13.77
CA HIS A 102 -7.71 -14.16 -15.05
C HIS A 102 -7.59 -13.01 -16.07
N ARG A 103 -7.76 -11.76 -15.61
CA ARG A 103 -7.67 -10.58 -16.48
C ARG A 103 -6.25 -10.27 -16.94
N GLU A 104 -5.24 -10.62 -16.13
CA GLU A 104 -3.84 -10.50 -16.52
C GLU A 104 -3.50 -11.52 -17.62
N ASP A 105 -4.00 -12.75 -17.50
CA ASP A 105 -3.82 -13.80 -18.50
C ASP A 105 -4.48 -13.45 -19.85
N GLU A 106 -5.71 -12.94 -19.84
CA GLU A 106 -6.40 -12.44 -21.05
C GLU A 106 -5.57 -11.35 -21.76
N ARG A 107 -5.08 -10.36 -21.01
CA ARG A 107 -4.26 -9.26 -21.55
C ARG A 107 -2.90 -9.71 -22.04
N ALA A 108 -2.36 -10.81 -21.52
CA ALA A 108 -1.11 -11.39 -21.98
C ALA A 108 -1.31 -12.20 -23.26
N ALA A 109 -2.47 -12.85 -23.44
CA ALA A 109 -2.81 -13.60 -24.65
C ALA A 109 -3.14 -12.69 -25.86
N GLU A 110 -3.53 -11.43 -25.61
CA GLU A 110 -3.79 -10.41 -26.64
C GLU A 110 -2.53 -9.68 -27.15
N ARG A 111 -1.34 -9.98 -26.61
CA ARG A 111 -0.05 -9.36 -26.98
C ARG A 111 0.82 -10.30 -27.80
#